data_AF-A0A1M3P8J3-F1
#
_entry.id   AF-A0A1M3P8J3-F1
#
_cell.length_a   1.000
_cell.length_b   1.000
_cell.length_c   1.000
_cell.angle_alpha   90.00
_cell.angle_beta   90.00
_cell.angle_gamma   90.00
#
_symmetry.space_group_name_H-M   'P 1'
#
loop_
_entity.id
_entity.type
_entity.pdbx_description
1 polymer ?
#
loop_
_entity_poly.entity_id
_entity_poly.type
_entity_poly.pdbx_seq_one_letter_code
_entity_poly.pdbx_strand_id
1 'polypeptide(L)'
;MVNGGAGGATRTISGDEAKALIESQLAAHGNGVLSVLAQYRREDAVAAWHETIRAVEEFINLVKFGIADDQLRTWLCAIRLDGPFVSNPGPTWLAVRRALAPHLEPSVIARFTRTMLYAGAMGVAFAMHGQDARSAQITLDTIGGAVDYFQSRRRHFVSLLYTMPYACSGSAVLERHDALAVLLPQVEHSCVAITGFHQKLALLDALPDFHLEIDSIGAMASHGFETLDDYFLEPERASIHVMAELRGDQFTMPAMEALDRRKIFSAAELRNGVRLIGATYEAFGLEDSDFSVMGLLVIAFARHCRDDYYVEIEKEKFRSMLRAQSELDPAELETLLVNKPSDYATNTNAYQPFLDLGDRIVSNVNLLSRFLYAFKNVHLGSRRRFQIHAGFIFEDMVKRDLVRMEFTVTDIKRINRKEFDVVATRGGVIFNIQCKNNWIDLSKIEAERALFVRYNRSLTNYYARALKKERGREHLLKQELGMDKVVHYVVSRFPVIGSDPAVINYNQIDRLRFAAKAGV
;
A
#
# COMPACT_ATOMS: atom_id res chain seq x y z
N MET A 1 8.68 43.07 0.83
CA MET A 1 9.09 43.99 1.90
C MET A 1 9.27 43.18 3.18
N VAL A 2 10.22 43.59 4.02
CA VAL A 2 10.55 42.88 5.27
C VAL A 2 9.39 42.97 6.25
N ASN A 3 8.93 41.81 6.74
CA ASN A 3 8.20 41.71 7.99
C ASN A 3 8.86 40.61 8.82
N GLY A 4 9.73 41.03 9.75
CA GLY A 4 10.15 40.16 10.84
C GLY A 4 8.97 39.99 11.79
N GLY A 5 8.34 38.82 11.77
CA GLY A 5 7.22 38.46 12.64
C GLY A 5 7.61 37.31 13.54
N ALA A 6 7.56 37.55 14.86
CA ALA A 6 7.72 36.62 15.98
C ALA A 6 8.00 35.14 15.63
N GLY A 7 9.19 34.65 15.99
CA GLY A 7 9.40 33.22 16.18
C GLY A 7 8.48 32.75 17.31
N GLY A 8 7.41 32.04 16.97
CA GLY A 8 6.52 31.43 17.95
C GLY A 8 7.30 30.47 18.84
N ALA A 9 7.03 30.47 20.14
CA ALA A 9 7.74 29.62 21.08
C ALA A 9 7.41 28.14 20.78
N THR A 10 8.38 27.41 20.21
CA THR A 10 8.25 25.97 19.98
C THR A 10 8.09 25.26 21.32
N ARG A 11 7.02 24.47 21.45
CA ARG A 11 6.70 23.71 22.66
C ARG A 11 6.85 22.22 22.39
N THR A 12 7.78 21.58 23.09
CA THR A 12 7.90 20.12 23.07
C THR A 12 6.90 19.49 24.07
N ILE A 13 6.15 18.48 23.63
CA ILE A 13 5.28 17.67 24.50
C ILE A 13 5.55 16.17 24.30
N SER A 14 5.34 15.37 25.34
CA SER A 14 5.57 13.91 25.33
C SER A 14 4.58 13.19 26.26
N GLY A 15 4.65 11.85 26.31
CA GLY A 15 3.84 11.04 27.22
C GLY A 15 2.33 11.28 27.07
N ASP A 16 1.62 11.35 28.19
CA ASP A 16 0.16 11.51 28.23
C ASP A 16 -0.34 12.82 27.59
N GLU A 17 0.46 13.90 27.59
CA GLU A 17 0.06 15.14 26.90
C GLU A 17 0.10 14.98 25.39
N ALA A 18 1.17 14.37 24.85
CA ALA A 18 1.25 14.04 23.42
C ALA A 18 0.13 13.07 23.01
N LYS A 19 -0.17 12.07 23.86
CA LYS A 19 -1.28 11.14 23.65
C LYS A 19 -2.63 11.85 23.58
N ALA A 20 -2.94 12.68 24.56
CA ALA A 20 -4.21 13.42 24.63
C ALA A 20 -4.40 14.34 23.42
N LEU A 21 -3.34 15.03 22.99
CA LEU A 21 -3.39 15.83 21.76
C LEU A 21 -3.72 14.94 20.55
N ILE A 22 -2.98 13.85 20.32
CA ILE A 22 -3.19 12.98 19.16
C ILE A 22 -4.61 12.35 19.17
N GLU A 23 -5.07 11.88 20.33
CA GLU A 23 -6.42 11.29 20.47
C GLU A 23 -7.53 12.34 20.23
N SER A 24 -7.32 13.61 20.61
CA SER A 24 -8.23 14.71 20.26
C SER A 24 -8.28 14.99 18.75
N GLN A 25 -7.13 14.94 18.06
CA GLN A 25 -7.06 15.17 16.61
C GLN A 25 -7.73 14.02 15.84
N LEU A 26 -7.53 12.77 16.28
CA LEU A 26 -8.24 11.60 15.71
C LEU A 26 -9.76 11.78 15.76
N ALA A 27 -10.30 12.21 16.91
CA ALA A 27 -11.74 12.48 17.04
C ALA A 27 -12.21 13.61 16.13
N ALA A 28 -11.45 14.72 16.05
CA ALA A 28 -11.79 15.85 15.19
C ALA A 28 -11.81 15.47 13.70
N HIS A 29 -10.78 14.76 13.22
CA HIS A 29 -10.71 14.33 11.82
C HIS A 29 -11.74 13.26 11.47
N GLY A 30 -12.01 12.31 12.37
CA GLY A 30 -13.07 11.30 12.21
C GLY A 30 -14.45 11.94 12.07
N ASN A 31 -14.78 12.89 12.96
CA ASN A 31 -16.01 13.69 12.86
C ASN A 31 -16.07 14.51 11.57
N GLY A 32 -14.94 15.04 11.10
CA GLY A 32 -14.84 15.72 9.80
C GLY A 32 -15.24 14.82 8.63
N VAL A 33 -14.76 13.56 8.58
CA VAL A 33 -15.12 12.60 7.52
C VAL A 33 -16.62 12.31 7.54
N LEU A 34 -17.19 12.07 8.72
CA LEU A 34 -18.63 11.82 8.86
C LEU A 34 -19.46 13.05 8.44
N SER A 35 -19.06 14.25 8.86
CA SER A 35 -19.76 15.52 8.54
C SER A 35 -19.80 15.82 7.03
N VAL A 36 -18.71 15.55 6.31
CA VAL A 36 -18.68 15.72 4.84
C VAL A 36 -19.55 14.66 4.16
N LEU A 37 -19.42 13.39 4.54
CA LEU A 37 -20.16 12.29 3.90
C LEU A 37 -21.67 12.32 4.18
N ALA A 38 -22.09 12.78 5.36
CA ALA A 38 -23.49 12.85 5.78
C ALA A 38 -24.38 13.75 4.93
N GLN A 39 -23.81 14.60 4.06
CA GLN A 39 -24.56 15.46 3.15
C GLN A 39 -25.18 14.68 1.98
N TYR A 40 -24.57 13.56 1.59
CA TYR A 40 -24.86 12.88 0.33
C TYR A 40 -25.81 11.69 0.48
N ARG A 41 -26.58 11.42 -0.58
CA ARG A 41 -27.36 10.19 -0.73
C ARG A 41 -26.41 9.00 -0.90
N ARG A 42 -26.59 7.97 -0.07
CA ARG A 42 -25.73 6.77 -0.01
C ARG A 42 -25.44 6.13 -1.37
N GLU A 43 -26.47 5.90 -2.17
CA GLU A 43 -26.34 5.15 -3.42
C GLU A 43 -25.55 5.93 -4.48
N ASP A 44 -25.82 7.23 -4.64
CA ASP A 44 -25.11 8.09 -5.58
C ASP A 44 -23.65 8.28 -5.16
N ALA A 45 -23.40 8.49 -3.86
CA ALA A 45 -22.04 8.65 -3.33
C ALA A 45 -21.18 7.41 -3.60
N VAL A 46 -21.71 6.21 -3.28
CA VAL A 46 -21.02 4.94 -3.55
C VAL A 46 -20.80 4.71 -5.04
N ALA A 47 -21.80 4.97 -5.90
CA ALA A 47 -21.66 4.80 -7.34
C ALA A 47 -20.64 5.79 -7.97
N ALA A 48 -20.71 7.07 -7.59
CA ALA A 48 -19.78 8.10 -8.03
C ALA A 48 -18.34 7.78 -7.60
N TRP A 49 -18.16 7.35 -6.35
CA TRP A 49 -16.83 7.06 -5.80
C TRP A 49 -16.23 5.77 -6.36
N HIS A 50 -17.03 4.74 -6.69
CA HIS A 50 -16.57 3.60 -7.49
C HIS A 50 -16.05 4.03 -8.87
N GLU A 51 -16.70 5.00 -9.55
CA GLU A 51 -16.22 5.55 -10.82
C GLU A 51 -14.95 6.41 -10.64
N THR A 52 -14.87 7.19 -9.56
CA THR A 52 -13.64 7.94 -9.20
C THR A 52 -12.46 7.00 -8.97
N ILE A 53 -12.64 5.97 -8.14
CA ILE A 53 -11.61 4.94 -7.88
C ILE A 53 -11.18 4.27 -9.18
N ARG A 54 -12.12 3.94 -10.09
CA ARG A 54 -11.76 3.42 -11.41
C ARG A 54 -10.86 4.39 -12.18
N ALA A 55 -11.27 5.66 -12.28
CA ALA A 55 -10.54 6.66 -13.06
C ALA A 55 -9.14 6.96 -12.50
N VAL A 56 -8.95 6.83 -11.18
CA VAL A 56 -7.64 6.90 -10.51
C VAL A 56 -6.82 5.63 -10.78
N GLU A 57 -7.41 4.46 -10.60
CA GLU A 57 -6.73 3.18 -10.77
C GLU A 57 -6.30 2.95 -12.22
N GLU A 58 -7.13 3.36 -13.19
CA GLU A 58 -6.77 3.38 -14.61
C GLU A 58 -5.64 4.38 -14.89
N PHE A 59 -5.63 5.55 -14.21
CA PHE A 59 -4.57 6.55 -14.36
C PHE A 59 -3.20 6.02 -13.89
N ILE A 60 -3.16 5.34 -12.75
CA ILE A 60 -1.93 4.71 -12.24
C ILE A 60 -1.49 3.55 -13.14
N ASN A 61 -2.37 2.60 -13.40
CA ASN A 61 -1.98 1.34 -14.04
C ASN A 61 -1.74 1.48 -15.55
N LEU A 62 -2.34 2.48 -16.21
CA LEU A 62 -2.00 2.83 -17.60
C LEU A 62 -0.53 3.24 -17.72
N VAL A 63 -0.06 4.11 -16.83
CA VAL A 63 1.32 4.59 -16.85
C VAL A 63 2.29 3.49 -16.41
N LYS A 64 1.96 2.72 -15.36
CA LYS A 64 2.89 1.69 -14.84
C LYS A 64 2.92 0.39 -15.67
N PHE A 65 1.82 -0.01 -16.30
CA PHE A 65 1.68 -1.33 -16.93
C PHE A 65 0.97 -1.33 -18.30
N GLY A 66 0.08 -0.37 -18.56
CA GLY A 66 -0.72 -0.31 -19.79
C GLY A 66 0.03 0.14 -21.04
N ILE A 67 1.27 0.65 -20.92
CA ILE A 67 2.09 1.13 -22.04
C ILE A 67 3.45 0.41 -22.05
N ALA A 68 3.64 -0.44 -23.06
CA ALA A 68 4.90 -1.14 -23.33
C ALA A 68 5.95 -0.29 -24.06
N ASP A 69 5.57 0.87 -24.60
CA ASP A 69 6.50 1.84 -25.20
C ASP A 69 7.10 2.73 -24.10
N ASP A 70 8.36 2.46 -23.78
CA ASP A 70 9.13 3.19 -22.77
C ASP A 70 9.30 4.69 -23.09
N GLN A 71 9.40 5.05 -24.37
CA GLN A 71 9.54 6.45 -24.80
C GLN A 71 8.22 7.20 -24.64
N LEU A 72 7.10 6.58 -25.05
CA LEU A 72 5.75 7.12 -24.83
C LEU A 72 5.45 7.27 -23.33
N ARG A 73 5.81 6.27 -22.52
CA ARG A 73 5.65 6.31 -21.05
C ARG A 73 6.47 7.44 -20.43
N THR A 74 7.74 7.58 -20.82
CA THR A 74 8.62 8.67 -20.34
C THR A 74 8.09 10.05 -20.72
N TRP A 75 7.62 10.21 -21.97
CA TRP A 75 7.00 11.45 -22.41
C TRP A 75 5.73 11.77 -21.61
N LEU A 76 4.83 10.81 -21.42
CA LEU A 76 3.61 10.99 -20.62
C LEU A 76 3.94 11.44 -19.20
N CYS A 77 4.84 10.73 -18.49
CA CYS A 77 5.24 11.08 -17.12
C CYS A 77 5.76 12.52 -17.00
N ALA A 78 6.47 13.02 -18.02
CA ALA A 78 7.06 14.36 -18.05
C ALA A 78 6.06 15.49 -18.39
N ILE A 79 4.80 15.18 -18.74
CA ILE A 79 3.78 16.21 -19.00
C ILE A 79 3.46 16.95 -17.70
N ARG A 80 3.69 18.26 -17.72
CA ARG A 80 3.39 19.19 -16.62
C ARG A 80 1.89 19.45 -16.51
N LEU A 81 1.40 19.50 -15.27
CA LEU A 81 0.01 19.72 -14.88
C LEU A 81 -0.15 21.04 -14.11
N ASP A 82 0.60 22.07 -14.52
CA ASP A 82 0.72 23.35 -13.82
C ASP A 82 -0.32 24.40 -14.25
N GLY A 83 -0.24 25.61 -13.68
CA GLY A 83 -1.16 26.71 -13.96
C GLY A 83 -1.40 27.01 -15.45
N PRO A 84 -0.36 27.02 -16.33
CA PRO A 84 -0.54 27.07 -17.79
C PRO A 84 -1.39 25.93 -18.36
N PHE A 85 -1.16 24.68 -17.95
CA PHE A 85 -1.99 23.54 -18.35
C PHE A 85 -3.44 23.70 -17.88
N VAL A 86 -3.66 24.07 -16.61
CA VAL A 86 -5.01 24.25 -16.06
C VAL A 86 -5.76 25.40 -16.76
N SER A 87 -5.06 26.48 -17.11
CA SER A 87 -5.63 27.64 -17.82
C SER A 87 -6.01 27.36 -19.27
N ASN A 88 -5.27 26.47 -19.96
CA ASN A 88 -5.55 26.09 -21.35
C ASN A 88 -5.18 24.62 -21.61
N PRO A 89 -6.01 23.66 -21.18
CA PRO A 89 -5.66 22.25 -21.28
C PRO A 89 -5.80 21.68 -22.69
N GLY A 90 -6.52 22.35 -23.59
CA GLY A 90 -6.92 21.83 -24.91
C GLY A 90 -5.78 21.23 -25.75
N PRO A 91 -4.64 21.92 -25.93
CA PRO A 91 -3.51 21.41 -26.72
C PRO A 91 -2.89 20.14 -26.11
N THR A 92 -2.60 20.14 -24.81
CA THR A 92 -2.02 18.99 -24.10
C THR A 92 -3.00 17.82 -24.07
N TRP A 93 -4.28 18.08 -23.81
CA TRP A 93 -5.35 17.09 -23.82
C TRP A 93 -5.45 16.41 -25.20
N LEU A 94 -5.45 17.19 -26.29
CA LEU A 94 -5.50 16.64 -27.64
C LEU A 94 -4.25 15.81 -27.98
N ALA A 95 -3.06 16.25 -27.56
CA ALA A 95 -1.82 15.50 -27.75
C ALA A 95 -1.86 14.14 -27.04
N VAL A 96 -2.23 14.11 -25.75
CA VAL A 96 -2.38 12.87 -24.96
C VAL A 96 -3.42 11.95 -25.58
N ARG A 97 -4.59 12.47 -25.98
CA ARG A 97 -5.63 11.64 -26.64
C ARG A 97 -5.13 11.01 -27.94
N ARG A 98 -4.39 11.74 -28.77
CA ARG A 98 -3.82 11.23 -30.03
C ARG A 98 -2.74 10.17 -29.78
N ALA A 99 -1.90 10.37 -28.77
CA ALA A 99 -0.85 9.43 -28.41
C ALA A 99 -1.42 8.12 -27.83
N LEU A 100 -2.51 8.17 -27.06
CA LEU A 100 -3.13 6.99 -26.46
C LEU A 100 -4.13 6.24 -27.37
N ALA A 101 -4.71 6.92 -28.37
CA ALA A 101 -5.73 6.34 -29.25
C ALA A 101 -5.35 5.04 -29.99
N PRO A 102 -4.09 4.80 -30.41
CA PRO A 102 -3.69 3.51 -30.99
C PRO A 102 -3.69 2.35 -29.99
N HIS A 103 -3.64 2.64 -28.69
CA HIS A 103 -3.40 1.65 -27.63
C HIS A 103 -4.64 1.32 -26.81
N LEU A 104 -5.60 2.25 -26.66
CA LEU A 104 -6.64 2.17 -25.63
C LEU A 104 -8.05 2.53 -26.14
N GLU A 105 -9.08 2.04 -25.44
CA GLU A 105 -10.47 2.39 -25.76
C GLU A 105 -10.79 3.87 -25.44
N PRO A 106 -11.69 4.53 -26.19
CA PRO A 106 -12.03 5.95 -25.98
C PRO A 106 -12.51 6.28 -24.55
N SER A 107 -13.15 5.34 -23.87
CA SER A 107 -13.63 5.44 -22.49
C SER A 107 -12.50 5.51 -21.46
N VAL A 108 -11.47 4.67 -21.59
CA VAL A 108 -10.25 4.74 -20.75
C VAL A 108 -9.54 6.06 -20.99
N ILE A 109 -9.36 6.47 -22.26
CA ILE A 109 -8.70 7.73 -22.61
C ILE A 109 -9.47 8.94 -22.04
N ALA A 110 -10.81 8.91 -22.08
CA ALA A 110 -11.65 9.95 -21.49
C ALA A 110 -11.50 10.03 -19.97
N ARG A 111 -11.47 8.89 -19.25
CA ARG A 111 -11.23 8.86 -17.80
C ARG A 111 -9.82 9.33 -17.46
N PHE A 112 -8.79 8.80 -18.13
CA PHE A 112 -7.39 9.19 -17.94
C PHE A 112 -7.18 10.70 -18.05
N THR A 113 -7.67 11.28 -19.14
CA THR A 113 -7.49 12.72 -19.40
C THR A 113 -8.37 13.61 -18.54
N ARG A 114 -9.48 13.09 -17.99
CA ARG A 114 -10.26 13.75 -16.94
C ARG A 114 -9.52 13.74 -15.58
N THR A 115 -8.94 12.61 -15.17
CA THR A 115 -8.10 12.51 -13.98
C THR A 115 -6.87 13.44 -14.06
N MET A 116 -6.26 13.54 -15.24
CA MET A 116 -5.17 14.49 -15.55
C MET A 116 -5.56 15.96 -15.29
N LEU A 117 -6.77 16.37 -15.67
CA LEU A 117 -7.29 17.72 -15.41
C LEU A 117 -7.51 17.97 -13.93
N TYR A 118 -8.11 17.03 -13.21
CA TYR A 118 -8.30 17.16 -11.76
C TYR A 118 -6.97 17.22 -11.02
N ALA A 119 -6.00 16.36 -11.37
CA ALA A 119 -4.66 16.39 -10.78
C ALA A 119 -4.03 17.80 -10.86
N GLY A 120 -4.00 18.41 -12.05
CA GLY A 120 -3.44 19.75 -12.22
C GLY A 120 -4.23 20.85 -11.50
N ALA A 121 -5.56 20.84 -11.62
CA ALA A 121 -6.41 21.82 -10.94
C ALA A 121 -6.25 21.76 -9.41
N MET A 122 -6.08 20.55 -8.87
CA MET A 122 -5.88 20.33 -7.43
C MET A 122 -4.46 20.69 -6.97
N GLY A 123 -3.43 20.42 -7.78
CA GLY A 123 -2.08 20.95 -7.52
C GLY A 123 -2.07 22.47 -7.41
N VAL A 124 -2.70 23.17 -8.37
CA VAL A 124 -2.86 24.64 -8.30
C VAL A 124 -3.61 25.09 -7.04
N ALA A 125 -4.68 24.38 -6.64
CA ALA A 125 -5.41 24.69 -5.41
C ALA A 125 -4.56 24.49 -4.14
N PHE A 126 -3.82 23.39 -4.04
CA PHE A 126 -2.91 23.14 -2.91
C PHE A 126 -1.77 24.17 -2.85
N ALA A 127 -1.23 24.59 -3.99
CA ALA A 127 -0.28 25.70 -4.07
C ALA A 127 -0.87 27.00 -3.52
N MET A 128 -2.08 27.36 -3.94
CA MET A 128 -2.79 28.57 -3.49
C MET A 128 -3.08 28.57 -1.98
N HIS A 129 -3.32 27.39 -1.39
CA HIS A 129 -3.48 27.22 0.05
C HIS A 129 -2.15 26.98 0.80
N GLY A 130 -1.01 27.08 0.12
CA GLY A 130 0.33 26.98 0.71
C GLY A 130 0.72 25.58 1.18
N GLN A 131 0.10 24.53 0.65
CA GLN A 131 0.38 23.13 1.02
C GLN A 131 1.55 22.52 0.23
N ASP A 132 1.74 22.91 -1.03
CA ASP A 132 2.87 22.48 -1.88
C ASP A 132 4.24 22.82 -1.26
N ALA A 133 4.34 23.98 -0.61
CA ALA A 133 5.57 24.42 0.05
C ALA A 133 5.81 23.74 1.42
N ARG A 134 4.83 22.98 1.94
CA ARG A 134 4.86 22.40 3.30
C ARG A 134 4.85 20.87 3.33
N SER A 135 4.53 20.23 2.20
CA SER A 135 4.53 18.77 2.10
C SER A 135 5.29 18.32 0.86
N ALA A 136 6.44 17.67 1.06
CA ALA A 136 7.20 17.02 0.00
C ALA A 136 6.50 15.75 -0.57
N GLN A 137 5.18 15.70 -0.49
CA GLN A 137 4.31 14.55 -0.78
C GLN A 137 3.15 14.89 -1.74
N ILE A 138 2.88 16.18 -2.01
CA ILE A 138 1.91 16.59 -3.04
C ILE A 138 2.69 16.79 -4.35
N THR A 139 2.76 15.73 -5.14
CA THR A 139 3.53 15.67 -6.41
C THR A 139 2.63 15.86 -7.64
N LEU A 140 1.61 16.72 -7.55
CA LEU A 140 0.60 16.91 -8.60
C LEU A 140 1.06 17.79 -9.79
N ASP A 141 2.35 18.12 -9.89
CA ASP A 141 2.92 19.02 -10.89
C ASP A 141 3.16 18.37 -12.26
N THR A 142 3.16 17.04 -12.32
CA THR A 142 3.36 16.22 -13.52
C THR A 142 2.45 14.99 -13.51
N ILE A 143 2.23 14.35 -14.68
CA ILE A 143 1.52 13.05 -14.73
C ILE A 143 2.26 11.99 -13.90
N GLY A 144 3.59 11.93 -13.99
CA GLY A 144 4.40 10.98 -13.22
C GLY A 144 4.24 11.17 -11.72
N GLY A 145 4.43 12.40 -11.24
CA GLY A 145 4.21 12.73 -9.83
C GLY A 145 2.76 12.51 -9.39
N ALA A 146 1.76 12.78 -10.23
CA ALA A 146 0.36 12.53 -9.91
C ALA A 146 0.05 11.03 -9.77
N VAL A 147 0.71 10.17 -10.55
CA VAL A 147 0.62 8.71 -10.40
C VAL A 147 1.14 8.26 -9.03
N ASP A 148 2.30 8.75 -8.59
CA ASP A 148 2.88 8.37 -7.30
C ASP A 148 2.07 8.95 -6.12
N TYR A 149 1.58 10.19 -6.25
CA TYR A 149 0.63 10.80 -5.32
C TYR A 149 -0.63 9.92 -5.18
N PHE A 150 -1.34 9.63 -6.26
CA PHE A 150 -2.56 8.81 -6.18
C PHE A 150 -2.27 7.38 -5.69
N GLN A 151 -1.14 6.77 -6.05
CA GLN A 151 -0.73 5.46 -5.53
C GLN A 151 -0.66 5.46 -4.01
N SER A 152 -0.02 6.48 -3.42
CA SER A 152 0.09 6.60 -1.96
C SER A 152 -1.26 6.82 -1.25
N ARG A 153 -2.29 7.32 -1.97
CA ARG A 153 -3.63 7.60 -1.42
C ARG A 153 -4.65 6.46 -1.64
N ARG A 154 -4.31 5.41 -2.40
CA ARG A 154 -5.21 4.26 -2.72
C ARG A 154 -5.95 3.68 -1.51
N ARG A 155 -5.24 3.41 -0.40
CA ARG A 155 -5.84 2.88 0.84
C ARG A 155 -6.95 3.80 1.35
N HIS A 156 -6.74 5.12 1.32
CA HIS A 156 -7.70 6.11 1.79
C HIS A 156 -8.94 6.20 0.89
N PHE A 157 -8.79 6.10 -0.44
CA PHE A 157 -9.94 6.09 -1.35
C PHE A 157 -10.84 4.87 -1.11
N VAL A 158 -10.24 3.69 -0.97
CA VAL A 158 -10.96 2.45 -0.64
C VAL A 158 -11.57 2.49 0.77
N SER A 159 -10.88 3.05 1.76
CA SER A 159 -11.41 3.21 3.12
C SER A 159 -12.61 4.16 3.17
N LEU A 160 -12.55 5.26 2.41
CA LEU A 160 -13.66 6.20 2.27
C LEU A 160 -14.88 5.53 1.59
N LEU A 161 -14.64 4.69 0.58
CA LEU A 161 -15.69 3.90 -0.07
C LEU A 161 -16.44 2.99 0.92
N TYR A 162 -15.71 2.23 1.76
CA TYR A 162 -16.32 1.40 2.81
C TYR A 162 -17.04 2.23 3.90
N THR A 163 -16.68 3.50 4.07
CA THR A 163 -17.31 4.39 5.06
C THR A 163 -18.64 4.97 4.56
N MET A 164 -18.84 5.10 3.24
CA MET A 164 -20.05 5.71 2.67
C MET A 164 -21.36 5.01 3.06
N PRO A 165 -21.48 3.66 3.09
CA PRO A 165 -22.71 3.00 3.54
C PRO A 165 -23.12 3.30 4.98
N TYR A 166 -22.16 3.66 5.84
CA TYR A 166 -22.38 4.07 7.23
C TYR A 166 -22.65 5.58 7.35
N ALA A 167 -21.86 6.40 6.67
CA ALA A 167 -21.83 7.85 6.89
C ALA A 167 -22.81 8.64 6.01
N CYS A 168 -23.14 8.19 4.81
CA CYS A 168 -24.00 8.93 3.87
C CYS A 168 -25.49 8.75 4.21
N SER A 169 -26.08 9.79 4.81
CA SER A 169 -27.47 9.82 5.29
C SER A 169 -28.29 11.00 4.75
N GLY A 170 -27.70 11.84 3.91
CA GLY A 170 -28.27 13.09 3.42
C GLY A 170 -29.04 12.97 2.11
N SER A 171 -29.36 14.12 1.52
CA SER A 171 -30.19 14.26 0.33
C SER A 171 -29.46 14.81 -0.91
N ALA A 172 -28.22 15.29 -0.77
CA ALA A 172 -27.45 15.82 -1.89
C ALA A 172 -26.93 14.70 -2.82
N VAL A 173 -26.83 14.99 -4.12
CA VAL A 173 -26.20 14.10 -5.09
C VAL A 173 -24.70 14.40 -5.11
N LEU A 174 -23.86 13.37 -4.98
CA LEU A 174 -22.44 13.51 -5.27
C LEU A 174 -22.23 13.33 -6.78
N GLU A 175 -22.05 14.43 -7.50
CA GLU A 175 -21.87 14.38 -8.94
C GLU A 175 -20.60 13.63 -9.34
N ARG A 176 -20.73 12.69 -10.28
CA ARG A 176 -19.65 11.74 -10.66
C ARG A 176 -18.39 12.42 -11.20
N HIS A 177 -18.56 13.58 -11.80
CA HIS A 177 -17.46 14.39 -12.32
C HIS A 177 -16.75 15.14 -11.17
N ASP A 178 -17.50 15.70 -10.23
CA ASP A 178 -16.92 16.53 -9.16
C ASP A 178 -16.43 15.71 -7.94
N ALA A 179 -16.85 14.44 -7.82
CA ALA A 179 -16.57 13.57 -6.68
C ALA A 179 -15.08 13.55 -6.24
N LEU A 180 -14.13 13.54 -7.18
CA LEU A 180 -12.70 13.60 -6.85
C LEU A 180 -12.31 14.95 -6.25
N ALA A 181 -12.71 16.06 -6.88
CA ALA A 181 -12.40 17.42 -6.43
C ALA A 181 -13.07 17.74 -5.07
N VAL A 182 -14.24 17.17 -4.81
CA VAL A 182 -15.01 17.35 -3.56
C VAL A 182 -14.40 16.54 -2.41
N LEU A 183 -14.02 15.27 -2.64
CA LEU A 183 -13.62 14.37 -1.55
C LEU A 183 -12.10 14.24 -1.35
N LEU A 184 -11.27 14.54 -2.36
CA LEU A 184 -9.81 14.49 -2.20
C LEU A 184 -9.25 15.49 -1.15
N PRO A 185 -9.79 16.72 -0.99
CA PRO A 185 -9.43 17.59 0.12
C PRO A 185 -9.73 16.95 1.49
N GLN A 186 -10.82 16.19 1.60
CA GLN A 186 -11.17 15.44 2.81
C GLN A 186 -10.25 14.22 3.02
N VAL A 187 -9.73 13.65 1.93
CA VAL A 187 -8.70 12.60 2.00
C VAL A 187 -7.39 13.14 2.55
N GLU A 188 -6.86 14.24 2.01
CA GLU A 188 -5.63 14.86 2.54
C GLU A 188 -5.82 15.37 3.98
N HIS A 189 -6.88 16.14 4.22
CA HIS A 189 -7.06 16.82 5.50
C HIS A 189 -7.32 15.84 6.66
N SER A 190 -8.14 14.81 6.45
CA SER A 190 -8.54 13.89 7.53
C SER A 190 -8.13 12.44 7.31
N CYS A 191 -8.26 11.89 6.11
CA CYS A 191 -8.08 10.45 5.92
C CYS A 191 -6.61 10.00 6.05
N VAL A 192 -5.69 10.79 5.49
CA VAL A 192 -4.23 10.65 5.67
C VAL A 192 -3.84 10.98 7.12
N ALA A 193 -4.41 12.04 7.67
CA ALA A 193 -4.12 12.49 9.04
C ALA A 193 -4.47 11.41 10.08
N ILE A 194 -5.64 10.77 9.97
CA ILE A 194 -6.09 9.70 10.89
C ILE A 194 -5.06 8.56 10.95
N THR A 195 -4.68 7.98 9.81
CA THR A 195 -3.66 6.92 9.77
C THR A 195 -2.31 7.40 10.30
N GLY A 196 -1.92 8.64 9.95
CA GLY A 196 -0.68 9.26 10.45
C GLY A 196 -0.72 9.57 11.95
N PHE A 197 -1.89 9.68 12.58
CA PHE A 197 -2.04 9.85 14.04
C PHE A 197 -2.03 8.49 14.77
N HIS A 198 -2.66 7.45 14.21
CA HIS A 198 -2.51 6.08 14.75
C HIS A 198 -1.04 5.61 14.72
N GLN A 199 -0.30 5.92 13.65
CA GLN A 199 1.16 5.69 13.59
C GLN A 199 1.93 6.47 14.67
N LYS A 200 1.60 7.75 14.92
CA LYS A 200 2.22 8.54 16.00
C LYS A 200 1.93 7.96 17.40
N LEU A 201 0.72 7.44 17.63
CA LEU A 201 0.41 6.74 18.89
C LEU A 201 1.18 5.42 19.02
N ALA A 202 1.38 4.68 17.93
CA ALA A 202 2.20 3.47 17.94
C ALA A 202 3.69 3.77 18.19
N LEU A 203 4.19 4.90 17.67
CA LEU A 203 5.54 5.41 17.95
C LEU A 203 5.68 5.84 19.42
N LEU A 204 4.74 6.64 19.94
CA LEU A 204 4.69 7.07 21.35
C LEU A 204 4.67 5.87 22.32
N ASP A 205 3.85 4.85 22.03
CA ASP A 205 3.76 3.65 22.86
C ASP A 205 5.00 2.72 22.69
N ALA A 206 5.82 2.88 21.65
CA ALA A 206 6.97 2.01 21.37
C ALA A 206 8.34 2.62 21.71
N LEU A 207 8.49 3.94 21.66
CA LEU A 207 9.76 4.68 21.79
C LEU A 207 9.71 5.63 23.01
N PRO A 208 10.53 5.41 24.06
CA PRO A 208 10.51 6.24 25.27
C PRO A 208 10.88 7.71 25.07
N ASP A 209 11.59 8.02 24.00
CA ASP A 209 12.08 9.35 23.61
C ASP A 209 11.17 10.05 22.58
N PHE A 210 10.04 9.44 22.22
CA PHE A 210 9.07 10.06 21.32
C PHE A 210 8.45 11.32 21.95
N HIS A 211 8.53 12.40 21.19
CA HIS A 211 7.91 13.68 21.49
C HIS A 211 7.35 14.34 20.21
N LEU A 212 6.47 15.31 20.42
CA LEU A 212 5.98 16.24 19.41
C LEU A 212 6.56 17.63 19.67
N GLU A 213 7.08 18.28 18.64
CA GLU A 213 7.42 19.70 18.64
C GLU A 213 6.25 20.48 18.05
N ILE A 214 5.69 21.43 18.80
CA ILE A 214 4.52 22.22 18.40
C ILE A 214 4.95 23.66 18.19
N ASP A 215 4.56 24.25 17.06
CA ASP A 215 4.74 25.66 16.74
C ASP A 215 3.41 26.33 16.36
N SER A 216 3.46 27.51 15.73
CA SER A 216 2.28 28.23 15.25
C SER A 216 1.66 27.66 13.96
N ILE A 217 2.27 26.62 13.38
CA ILE A 217 1.88 26.00 12.11
C ILE A 217 1.28 24.61 12.35
N GLY A 218 1.82 23.83 13.29
CA GLY A 218 1.31 22.50 13.62
C GLY A 218 2.18 21.74 14.63
N ALA A 219 2.18 20.41 14.50
CA ALA A 219 2.95 19.50 15.35
C ALA A 219 3.83 18.57 14.50
N MET A 220 5.14 18.63 14.68
CA MET A 220 6.12 17.73 14.08
C MET A 220 6.44 16.59 15.06
N ALA A 221 6.50 15.35 14.56
CA ALA A 221 6.91 14.21 15.37
C ALA A 221 8.43 14.00 15.28
N SER A 222 9.07 13.75 16.42
CA SER A 222 10.50 13.41 16.52
C SER A 222 10.91 12.15 15.74
N HIS A 223 9.94 11.29 15.42
CA HIS A 223 10.14 10.04 14.71
C HIS A 223 9.07 9.84 13.64
N GLY A 224 9.45 9.22 12.53
CA GLY A 224 8.54 8.76 11.47
C GLY A 224 8.46 7.23 11.41
N PHE A 225 7.37 6.71 10.86
CA PHE A 225 7.20 5.28 10.60
C PHE A 225 6.59 5.05 9.22
N GLU A 226 7.32 4.31 8.38
CA GLU A 226 6.96 4.07 6.99
C GLU A 226 6.49 2.63 6.83
N THR A 227 5.20 2.47 6.51
CA THR A 227 4.52 1.18 6.41
C THR A 227 4.51 0.58 5.00
N LEU A 228 4.76 1.41 3.98
CA LEU A 228 4.56 1.07 2.57
C LEU A 228 5.79 0.36 1.97
N ASP A 229 5.57 -0.25 0.81
CA ASP A 229 6.54 -0.92 -0.05
C ASP A 229 6.31 -0.38 -1.48
N ASP A 230 7.37 -0.19 -2.29
CA ASP A 230 7.32 0.57 -3.55
C ASP A 230 6.19 0.14 -4.51
N TYR A 231 5.86 -1.15 -4.48
CA TYR A 231 4.86 -1.78 -5.35
C TYR A 231 3.53 -2.08 -4.66
N PHE A 232 3.43 -1.99 -3.33
CA PHE A 232 2.30 -2.53 -2.56
C PHE A 232 1.79 -1.58 -1.48
N LEU A 233 0.47 -1.61 -1.24
CA LEU A 233 -0.16 -0.85 -0.15
C LEU A 233 0.18 -1.41 1.23
N GLU A 234 0.56 -2.69 1.30
CA GLU A 234 1.06 -3.37 2.49
C GLU A 234 2.16 -4.37 2.09
N PRO A 235 3.18 -4.59 2.94
CA PRO A 235 4.24 -5.55 2.66
C PRO A 235 3.72 -7.00 2.64
N GLU A 236 4.06 -7.75 1.59
CA GLU A 236 3.78 -9.19 1.51
C GLU A 236 5.01 -10.05 1.84
N ARG A 237 4.81 -11.23 2.44
CA ARG A 237 5.91 -12.19 2.73
C ARG A 237 6.68 -12.58 1.47
N ALA A 238 5.94 -12.86 0.40
CA ALA A 238 6.41 -13.11 -0.97
C ALA A 238 5.22 -12.84 -1.91
N SER A 239 5.22 -11.69 -2.58
CA SER A 239 4.16 -11.30 -3.51
C SER A 239 4.24 -12.13 -4.81
N ILE A 240 3.17 -12.11 -5.60
CA ILE A 240 3.09 -12.91 -6.83
C ILE A 240 4.13 -12.49 -7.88
N HIS A 241 4.45 -11.18 -7.93
CA HIS A 241 5.52 -10.66 -8.80
C HIS A 241 6.90 -11.16 -8.40
N VAL A 242 7.20 -11.18 -7.09
CA VAL A 242 8.49 -11.68 -6.59
C VAL A 242 8.59 -13.21 -6.74
N MET A 243 7.48 -13.95 -6.56
CA MET A 243 7.41 -15.37 -6.88
C MET A 243 7.72 -15.63 -8.37
N ALA A 244 7.12 -14.86 -9.29
CA ALA A 244 7.39 -15.01 -10.71
C ALA A 244 8.85 -14.60 -11.09
N GLU A 245 9.38 -13.52 -10.51
CA GLU A 245 10.74 -13.02 -10.74
C GLU A 245 11.82 -14.02 -10.28
N LEU A 246 11.68 -14.57 -9.06
CA LEU A 246 12.74 -15.34 -8.40
C LEU A 246 12.51 -16.86 -8.39
N ARG A 247 11.29 -17.32 -8.71
CA ARG A 247 10.83 -18.72 -8.60
C ARG A 247 9.87 -19.12 -9.73
N GLY A 248 9.91 -18.44 -10.87
CA GLY A 248 9.07 -18.73 -12.04
C GLY A 248 9.30 -20.12 -12.66
N ASP A 249 10.38 -20.81 -12.27
CA ASP A 249 10.68 -22.21 -12.57
C ASP A 249 9.86 -23.21 -11.73
N GLN A 250 9.20 -22.77 -10.66
CA GLN A 250 8.59 -23.65 -9.64
C GLN A 250 7.08 -23.84 -9.79
N PHE A 251 6.46 -23.17 -10.76
CA PHE A 251 5.05 -23.35 -11.10
C PHE A 251 4.84 -23.32 -12.61
N THR A 252 3.80 -24.00 -13.10
CA THR A 252 3.41 -23.95 -14.51
C THR A 252 2.41 -22.82 -14.71
N MET A 253 2.62 -21.97 -15.72
CA MET A 253 1.64 -20.94 -16.07
C MET A 253 0.32 -21.60 -16.53
N PRO A 254 -0.82 -21.35 -15.85
CA PRO A 254 -2.09 -21.95 -16.22
C PRO A 254 -2.64 -21.36 -17.51
N ALA A 255 -3.60 -22.04 -18.12
CA ALA A 255 -4.27 -21.56 -19.32
C ALA A 255 -5.05 -20.25 -19.03
N MET A 256 -4.58 -19.15 -19.61
CA MET A 256 -5.16 -17.81 -19.45
C MET A 256 -6.22 -17.53 -20.51
N GLU A 257 -7.27 -16.82 -20.12
CA GLU A 257 -8.19 -16.17 -21.06
C GLU A 257 -7.49 -15.03 -21.81
N ALA A 258 -7.83 -14.83 -23.08
CA ALA A 258 -7.32 -13.73 -23.86
C ALA A 258 -7.81 -12.38 -23.30
N LEU A 259 -6.91 -11.40 -23.21
CA LEU A 259 -7.20 -10.06 -22.70
C LEU A 259 -7.26 -9.04 -23.83
N ASP A 260 -8.24 -8.14 -23.79
CA ASP A 260 -8.26 -6.96 -24.67
C ASP A 260 -7.26 -5.93 -24.16
N ARG A 261 -6.11 -5.82 -24.84
CA ARG A 261 -5.01 -4.91 -24.49
C ARG A 261 -5.38 -3.43 -24.49
N ARG A 262 -6.58 -3.07 -24.99
CA ARG A 262 -7.09 -1.69 -25.00
C ARG A 262 -7.79 -1.28 -23.69
N LYS A 263 -7.97 -2.23 -22.77
CA LYS A 263 -8.53 -2.04 -21.43
C LYS A 263 -7.43 -2.14 -20.38
N ILE A 264 -7.60 -1.41 -19.28
CA ILE A 264 -6.71 -1.47 -18.10
C ILE A 264 -7.22 -2.44 -17.04
N PHE A 265 -8.53 -2.72 -17.03
CA PHE A 265 -9.17 -3.71 -16.16
C PHE A 265 -10.16 -4.55 -16.95
N SER A 266 -10.30 -5.82 -16.60
CA SER A 266 -11.38 -6.66 -17.10
C SER A 266 -11.79 -7.79 -16.16
N ALA A 267 -13.01 -8.30 -16.34
CA ALA A 267 -13.45 -9.51 -15.65
C ALA A 267 -12.61 -10.74 -16.02
N ALA A 268 -12.05 -10.79 -17.23
CA ALA A 268 -11.13 -11.85 -17.68
C ALA A 268 -9.78 -11.80 -16.93
N GLU A 269 -9.26 -10.59 -16.69
CA GLU A 269 -8.04 -10.37 -15.91
C GLU A 269 -8.23 -10.84 -14.46
N LEU A 270 -9.38 -10.57 -13.83
CA LEU A 270 -9.71 -11.10 -12.51
C LEU A 270 -9.71 -12.64 -12.48
N ARG A 271 -10.32 -13.30 -13.49
CA ARG A 271 -10.34 -14.77 -13.59
C ARG A 271 -8.94 -15.35 -13.84
N ASN A 272 -8.12 -14.69 -14.65
CA ASN A 272 -6.71 -15.04 -14.83
C ASN A 272 -5.91 -14.86 -13.53
N GLY A 273 -6.19 -13.81 -12.76
CA GLY A 273 -5.61 -13.57 -11.44
C GLY A 273 -5.93 -14.70 -10.45
N VAL A 274 -7.18 -15.17 -10.39
CA VAL A 274 -7.57 -16.34 -9.57
C VAL A 274 -6.73 -17.57 -9.94
N ARG A 275 -6.63 -17.90 -11.25
CA ARG A 275 -5.84 -19.04 -11.72
C ARG A 275 -4.36 -18.89 -11.41
N LEU A 276 -3.79 -17.69 -11.62
CA LEU A 276 -2.38 -17.42 -11.36
C LEU A 276 -2.06 -17.56 -9.87
N ILE A 277 -2.91 -17.04 -8.97
CA ILE A 277 -2.72 -17.21 -7.53
C ILE A 277 -2.80 -18.70 -7.14
N GLY A 278 -3.75 -19.46 -7.67
CA GLY A 278 -3.82 -20.91 -7.45
C GLY A 278 -2.51 -21.61 -7.82
N ALA A 279 -2.12 -21.52 -9.10
CA ALA A 279 -0.92 -22.16 -9.64
C ALA A 279 0.39 -21.71 -8.97
N THR A 280 0.58 -20.40 -8.71
CA THR A 280 1.82 -19.89 -8.11
C THR A 280 2.04 -20.37 -6.67
N TYR A 281 0.98 -20.72 -5.95
CA TYR A 281 1.06 -21.10 -4.54
C TYR A 281 0.53 -22.53 -4.23
N GLU A 282 0.16 -23.30 -5.26
CA GLU A 282 -0.27 -24.71 -5.21
C GLU A 282 0.66 -25.56 -4.33
N ALA A 283 1.98 -25.47 -4.56
CA ALA A 283 3.02 -26.21 -3.84
C ALA A 283 3.06 -25.95 -2.31
N PHE A 284 2.32 -24.95 -1.80
CA PHE A 284 2.19 -24.65 -0.38
C PHE A 284 0.86 -25.12 0.24
N GLY A 285 0.03 -25.84 -0.51
CA GLY A 285 -1.29 -26.30 -0.08
C GLY A 285 -2.30 -25.16 -0.03
N LEU A 286 -2.33 -24.31 -1.06
CA LEU A 286 -3.36 -23.27 -1.19
C LEU A 286 -4.66 -23.85 -1.76
N GLU A 287 -4.59 -24.80 -2.71
CA GLU A 287 -5.77 -25.45 -3.27
C GLU A 287 -6.45 -26.39 -2.25
N ASP A 288 -5.66 -26.98 -1.34
CA ASP A 288 -6.10 -27.71 -0.13
C ASP A 288 -6.65 -26.78 0.99
N SER A 289 -7.31 -25.68 0.62
CA SER A 289 -7.90 -24.73 1.56
C SER A 289 -9.10 -24.00 0.94
N ASP A 290 -9.86 -23.33 1.81
CA ASP A 290 -11.01 -22.46 1.50
C ASP A 290 -10.76 -21.45 0.35
N PHE A 291 -9.50 -21.17 0.01
CA PHE A 291 -9.12 -20.39 -1.17
C PHE A 291 -9.69 -20.95 -2.48
N SER A 292 -9.80 -22.27 -2.66
CA SER A 292 -10.34 -22.86 -3.90
C SER A 292 -11.83 -22.53 -4.07
N VAL A 293 -12.64 -22.74 -3.03
CA VAL A 293 -14.04 -22.34 -2.93
C VAL A 293 -14.20 -20.83 -3.15
N MET A 294 -13.36 -20.03 -2.50
CA MET A 294 -13.41 -18.57 -2.61
C MET A 294 -13.03 -18.07 -4.01
N GLY A 295 -12.06 -18.72 -4.67
CA GLY A 295 -11.70 -18.45 -6.06
C GLY A 295 -12.85 -18.76 -7.02
N LEU A 296 -13.56 -19.88 -6.83
CA LEU A 296 -14.75 -20.24 -7.59
C LEU A 296 -15.90 -19.23 -7.38
N LEU A 297 -16.13 -18.79 -6.14
CA LEU A 297 -17.09 -17.72 -5.83
C LEU A 297 -16.74 -16.41 -6.54
N VAL A 298 -15.48 -15.96 -6.50
CA VAL A 298 -15.06 -14.74 -7.21
C VAL A 298 -15.18 -14.88 -8.73
N ILE A 299 -14.85 -16.03 -9.31
CA ILE A 299 -15.11 -16.32 -10.72
C ILE A 299 -16.62 -16.24 -11.05
N ALA A 300 -17.49 -16.71 -10.15
CA ALA A 300 -18.94 -16.63 -10.31
C ALA A 300 -19.45 -15.18 -10.20
N PHE A 301 -18.97 -14.40 -9.23
CA PHE A 301 -19.31 -12.98 -9.09
C PHE A 301 -18.83 -12.15 -10.30
N ALA A 302 -17.67 -12.47 -10.87
CA ALA A 302 -17.15 -11.82 -12.09
C ALA A 302 -18.04 -12.02 -13.34
N ARG A 303 -19.03 -12.93 -13.30
CA ARG A 303 -20.05 -13.06 -14.37
C ARG A 303 -21.16 -12.02 -14.27
N HIS A 304 -21.24 -11.29 -13.16
CA HIS A 304 -22.16 -10.17 -12.94
C HIS A 304 -21.47 -8.81 -13.17
N CYS A 305 -20.30 -8.80 -13.83
CA CYS A 305 -19.58 -7.58 -14.20
C CYS A 305 -20.29 -6.74 -15.28
N ARG A 306 -20.07 -5.43 -15.21
CA ARG A 306 -20.53 -4.31 -16.03
C ARG A 306 -20.72 -4.54 -17.54
N ASP A 307 -19.98 -3.89 -18.44
CA ASP A 307 -18.89 -2.89 -18.30
C ASP A 307 -17.47 -3.39 -17.90
N ASP A 308 -17.31 -4.71 -17.70
CA ASP A 308 -16.03 -5.38 -17.37
C ASP A 308 -15.35 -4.95 -16.04
N TYR A 309 -15.94 -4.03 -15.27
CA TYR A 309 -15.33 -3.50 -14.04
C TYR A 309 -16.26 -3.54 -12.83
N TYR A 310 -17.44 -2.96 -12.92
CA TYR A 310 -18.38 -2.84 -11.79
C TYR A 310 -19.17 -4.14 -11.59
N VAL A 311 -19.47 -4.54 -10.35
CA VAL A 311 -20.24 -5.75 -10.03
C VAL A 311 -21.46 -5.36 -9.18
N GLU A 312 -22.63 -5.82 -9.58
CA GLU A 312 -23.89 -5.58 -8.87
C GLU A 312 -24.74 -6.84 -8.89
N ILE A 313 -25.15 -7.30 -7.70
CA ILE A 313 -25.91 -8.54 -7.52
C ILE A 313 -27.04 -8.27 -6.54
N GLU A 314 -28.27 -8.65 -6.90
CA GLU A 314 -29.42 -8.65 -5.98
C GLU A 314 -29.11 -9.51 -4.75
N LYS A 315 -29.49 -9.04 -3.55
CA LYS A 315 -29.05 -9.65 -2.29
C LYS A 315 -29.50 -11.11 -2.11
N GLU A 316 -30.71 -11.45 -2.51
CA GLU A 316 -31.17 -12.85 -2.49
C GLU A 316 -30.51 -13.71 -3.56
N LYS A 317 -30.13 -13.13 -4.71
CA LYS A 317 -29.32 -13.84 -5.70
C LYS A 317 -27.92 -14.11 -5.16
N PHE A 318 -27.28 -13.13 -4.54
CA PHE A 318 -25.98 -13.26 -3.87
C PHE A 318 -26.01 -14.38 -2.82
N ARG A 319 -27.00 -14.35 -1.90
CA ARG A 319 -27.21 -15.42 -0.90
C ARG A 319 -27.46 -16.79 -1.51
N SER A 320 -28.17 -16.86 -2.64
CA SER A 320 -28.34 -18.14 -3.36
C SER A 320 -27.02 -18.71 -3.90
N MET A 321 -26.05 -17.86 -4.25
CA MET A 321 -24.72 -18.29 -4.71
C MET A 321 -23.84 -18.78 -3.55
N LEU A 322 -23.98 -18.17 -2.37
CA LEU A 322 -23.31 -18.65 -1.14
C LEU A 322 -23.90 -20.00 -0.69
N ARG A 323 -25.23 -20.13 -0.64
CA ARG A 323 -25.93 -21.39 -0.32
C ARG A 323 -25.63 -22.54 -1.30
N ALA A 324 -25.07 -22.25 -2.47
CA ALA A 324 -24.64 -23.27 -3.44
C ALA A 324 -23.24 -23.84 -3.15
N GLN A 325 -22.48 -23.27 -2.22
CA GLN A 325 -21.22 -23.85 -1.74
C GLN A 325 -21.51 -24.83 -0.61
N SER A 326 -21.06 -26.08 -0.74
CA SER A 326 -21.28 -27.13 0.26
C SER A 326 -20.19 -27.22 1.34
N GLU A 327 -19.08 -26.50 1.17
CA GLU A 327 -17.87 -26.66 1.99
C GLU A 327 -17.74 -25.64 3.13
N LEU A 328 -18.47 -24.52 3.07
CA LEU A 328 -18.41 -23.40 4.01
C LEU A 328 -19.81 -22.93 4.38
N ASP A 329 -20.00 -22.45 5.62
CA ASP A 329 -21.28 -21.92 6.05
C ASP A 329 -21.66 -20.62 5.28
N PRO A 330 -22.88 -20.49 4.74
CA PRO A 330 -23.28 -19.31 3.99
C PRO A 330 -23.26 -17.99 4.78
N ALA A 331 -23.46 -17.99 6.10
CA ALA A 331 -23.41 -16.77 6.92
C ALA A 331 -21.96 -16.39 7.28
N GLU A 332 -21.07 -17.37 7.47
CA GLU A 332 -19.62 -17.13 7.54
C GLU A 332 -19.11 -16.55 6.21
N LEU A 333 -19.53 -17.11 5.07
CA LEU A 333 -19.24 -16.55 3.75
C LEU A 333 -19.76 -15.12 3.57
N GLU A 334 -21.01 -14.82 3.96
CA GLU A 334 -21.57 -13.45 3.88
C GLU A 334 -20.73 -12.48 4.74
N THR A 335 -20.26 -12.92 5.92
CA THR A 335 -19.40 -12.14 6.83
C THR A 335 -17.99 -11.89 6.27
N LEU A 336 -17.42 -12.85 5.54
CA LEU A 336 -16.12 -12.71 4.87
C LEU A 336 -16.21 -11.82 3.62
N LEU A 337 -17.38 -11.79 2.95
CA LEU A 337 -17.55 -11.17 1.64
C LEU A 337 -18.15 -9.75 1.69
N VAL A 338 -18.98 -9.44 2.68
CA VAL A 338 -19.72 -8.17 2.76
C VAL A 338 -19.16 -7.29 3.89
N ASN A 339 -18.72 -6.08 3.55
CA ASN A 339 -18.24 -5.10 4.52
C ASN A 339 -19.38 -4.74 5.49
N LYS A 340 -19.08 -4.81 6.78
CA LYS A 340 -19.96 -4.31 7.84
C LYS A 340 -19.82 -2.79 7.91
N PRO A 341 -20.90 -1.99 7.77
CA PRO A 341 -20.83 -0.53 7.87
C PRO A 341 -20.19 -0.08 9.20
N SER A 342 -19.16 0.76 9.11
CA SER A 342 -18.41 1.28 10.25
C SER A 342 -17.80 2.66 9.95
N ASP A 343 -17.15 3.25 10.95
CA ASP A 343 -16.36 4.47 10.80
C ASP A 343 -15.13 4.27 9.89
N TYR A 344 -14.48 5.39 9.55
CA TYR A 344 -13.32 5.41 8.66
C TYR A 344 -12.09 4.68 9.23
N ALA A 345 -11.79 4.81 10.52
CA ALA A 345 -10.59 4.19 11.11
C ALA A 345 -10.72 2.66 11.10
N THR A 346 -11.89 2.12 11.47
CA THR A 346 -12.22 0.70 11.33
C THR A 346 -12.09 0.25 9.87
N ASN A 347 -12.58 1.04 8.92
CA ASN A 347 -12.55 0.73 7.49
C ASN A 347 -11.18 0.83 6.82
N THR A 348 -10.17 1.42 7.47
CA THR A 348 -8.78 1.38 6.95
C THR A 348 -8.22 -0.04 6.85
N ASN A 349 -8.88 -0.99 7.53
CA ASN A 349 -8.53 -2.41 7.63
C ASN A 349 -9.59 -3.34 7.03
N ALA A 350 -10.61 -2.79 6.36
CA ALA A 350 -11.62 -3.58 5.68
C ALA A 350 -11.04 -4.22 4.40
N TYR A 351 -11.32 -5.50 4.20
CA TYR A 351 -10.86 -6.29 3.05
C TYR A 351 -12.01 -6.97 2.29
N GLN A 352 -13.23 -6.91 2.81
CA GLN A 352 -14.41 -7.50 2.20
C GLN A 352 -14.65 -6.90 0.80
N PRO A 353 -14.87 -7.71 -0.25
CA PRO A 353 -14.97 -7.22 -1.61
C PRO A 353 -16.27 -6.47 -1.88
N PHE A 354 -17.33 -6.68 -1.11
CA PHE A 354 -18.65 -6.09 -1.36
C PHE A 354 -19.10 -5.07 -0.32
N LEU A 355 -19.93 -4.12 -0.75
CA LEU A 355 -20.74 -3.23 0.08
C LEU A 355 -22.21 -3.67 0.06
N ASP A 356 -22.89 -3.53 1.18
CA ASP A 356 -24.35 -3.69 1.29
C ASP A 356 -25.06 -2.35 1.08
N LEU A 357 -25.92 -2.26 0.06
CA LEU A 357 -26.77 -1.09 -0.20
C LEU A 357 -28.25 -1.32 0.15
N GLY A 358 -28.60 -2.48 0.72
CA GLY A 358 -29.96 -2.83 1.16
C GLY A 358 -30.54 -3.99 0.35
N ASP A 359 -31.03 -3.69 -0.85
CA ASP A 359 -31.62 -4.66 -1.80
C ASP A 359 -30.56 -5.37 -2.68
N ARG A 360 -29.40 -4.72 -2.85
CA ARG A 360 -28.29 -5.15 -3.69
C ARG A 360 -26.94 -5.04 -2.98
N ILE A 361 -26.04 -5.87 -3.45
CA ILE A 361 -24.66 -6.01 -2.98
C ILE A 361 -23.75 -5.59 -4.14
N VAL A 362 -22.81 -4.66 -3.90
CA VAL A 362 -22.02 -3.99 -4.97
C VAL A 362 -20.52 -4.11 -4.74
N SER A 363 -19.75 -4.18 -5.83
CA SER A 363 -18.30 -4.33 -5.82
C SER A 363 -17.68 -3.87 -7.15
N ASN A 364 -16.38 -4.08 -7.33
CA ASN A 364 -15.71 -4.02 -8.61
C ASN A 364 -14.55 -5.05 -8.68
N VAL A 365 -13.97 -5.20 -9.87
CA VAL A 365 -12.83 -6.09 -10.13
C VAL A 365 -11.67 -5.86 -9.15
N ASN A 366 -11.37 -4.61 -8.79
CA ASN A 366 -10.24 -4.28 -7.91
C ASN A 366 -10.49 -4.67 -6.45
N LEU A 367 -11.72 -4.54 -5.94
CA LEU A 367 -12.09 -5.01 -4.59
C LEU A 367 -12.06 -6.55 -4.50
N LEU A 368 -12.57 -7.24 -5.52
CA LEU A 368 -12.51 -8.71 -5.62
C LEU A 368 -11.06 -9.23 -5.68
N SER A 369 -10.21 -8.57 -6.48
CA SER A 369 -8.78 -8.87 -6.57
C SER A 369 -8.06 -8.64 -5.22
N ARG A 370 -8.23 -7.45 -4.62
CA ARG A 370 -7.64 -7.09 -3.32
C ARG A 370 -8.05 -8.06 -2.21
N PHE A 371 -9.31 -8.46 -2.16
CA PHE A 371 -9.80 -9.46 -1.22
C PHE A 371 -9.09 -10.80 -1.40
N LEU A 372 -8.98 -11.33 -2.63
CA LEU A 372 -8.29 -12.60 -2.87
C LEU A 372 -6.82 -12.57 -2.46
N TYR A 373 -6.10 -11.47 -2.70
CA TYR A 373 -4.72 -11.33 -2.23
C TYR A 373 -4.62 -11.35 -0.69
N ALA A 374 -5.54 -10.70 0.00
CA ALA A 374 -5.61 -10.73 1.46
C ALA A 374 -5.96 -12.13 2.00
N PHE A 375 -6.99 -12.77 1.42
CA PHE A 375 -7.46 -14.11 1.77
C PHE A 375 -6.37 -15.18 1.57
N LYS A 376 -5.67 -15.13 0.42
CA LYS A 376 -4.46 -15.91 0.13
C LYS A 376 -3.40 -15.74 1.24
N ASN A 377 -3.10 -14.51 1.64
CA ASN A 377 -2.07 -14.23 2.65
C ASN A 377 -2.44 -14.78 4.04
N VAL A 378 -3.72 -14.77 4.42
CA VAL A 378 -4.20 -15.40 5.66
C VAL A 378 -3.95 -16.91 5.64
N HIS A 379 -4.39 -17.63 4.60
CA HIS A 379 -4.20 -19.08 4.52
C HIS A 379 -2.73 -19.49 4.43
N LEU A 380 -1.95 -18.86 3.55
CA LEU A 380 -0.51 -19.12 3.41
C LEU A 380 0.28 -18.74 4.67
N GLY A 381 -0.18 -17.75 5.45
CA GLY A 381 0.47 -17.27 6.66
C GLY A 381 0.71 -18.37 7.70
N SER A 382 -0.16 -19.38 7.75
CA SER A 382 -0.05 -20.56 8.63
C SER A 382 0.88 -21.66 8.09
N ARG A 383 1.11 -21.73 6.77
CA ARG A 383 1.79 -22.85 6.11
C ARG A 383 3.30 -22.76 6.30
N ARG A 384 3.88 -23.67 7.09
CA ARG A 384 5.32 -23.66 7.44
C ARG A 384 6.25 -23.71 6.21
N ARG A 385 5.90 -24.48 5.18
CA ARG A 385 6.67 -24.56 3.91
C ARG A 385 6.76 -23.19 3.22
N PHE A 386 5.65 -22.46 3.15
CA PHE A 386 5.60 -21.12 2.59
C PHE A 386 6.44 -20.13 3.42
N GLN A 387 6.31 -20.14 4.74
CA GLN A 387 7.10 -19.25 5.63
C GLN A 387 8.62 -19.42 5.42
N ILE A 388 9.10 -20.66 5.26
CA ILE A 388 10.51 -20.95 5.02
C ILE A 388 10.92 -20.45 3.63
N HIS A 389 10.14 -20.76 2.60
CA HIS A 389 10.46 -20.40 1.22
C HIS A 389 10.44 -18.87 1.00
N ALA A 390 9.47 -18.17 1.59
CA ALA A 390 9.41 -16.71 1.62
C ALA A 390 10.62 -16.09 2.38
N GLY A 391 11.21 -16.82 3.33
CA GLY A 391 12.48 -16.44 3.96
C GLY A 391 13.63 -16.38 2.95
N PHE A 392 13.83 -17.45 2.17
CA PHE A 392 14.87 -17.51 1.14
C PHE A 392 14.64 -16.51 0.00
N ILE A 393 13.38 -16.31 -0.41
CA ILE A 393 13.01 -15.25 -1.36
C ILE A 393 13.45 -13.88 -0.85
N PHE A 394 13.22 -13.60 0.43
CA PHE A 394 13.59 -12.32 1.03
C PHE A 394 15.12 -12.12 1.12
N GLU A 395 15.90 -13.19 1.37
CA GLU A 395 17.36 -13.12 1.24
C GLU A 395 17.77 -12.73 -0.18
N ASP A 396 17.17 -13.35 -1.21
CA ASP A 396 17.49 -13.07 -2.61
C ASP A 396 17.10 -11.65 -3.04
N MET A 397 15.97 -11.12 -2.54
CA MET A 397 15.58 -9.71 -2.70
C MET A 397 16.66 -8.77 -2.11
N VAL A 398 17.12 -9.03 -0.88
CA VAL A 398 18.18 -8.24 -0.23
C VAL A 398 19.49 -8.31 -1.03
N LYS A 399 19.90 -9.49 -1.53
CA LYS A 399 21.08 -9.62 -2.40
C LYS A 399 20.96 -8.80 -3.69
N ARG A 400 19.82 -8.90 -4.38
CA ARG A 400 19.54 -8.18 -5.64
C ARG A 400 19.72 -6.67 -5.45
N ASP A 401 19.16 -6.14 -4.37
CA ASP A 401 19.20 -4.71 -4.11
C ASP A 401 20.57 -4.25 -3.57
N LEU A 402 21.29 -5.09 -2.82
CA LEU A 402 22.72 -4.88 -2.51
C LEU A 402 23.59 -4.75 -3.78
N VAL A 403 23.39 -5.61 -4.78
CA VAL A 403 24.11 -5.52 -6.07
C VAL A 403 23.77 -4.20 -6.79
N ARG A 404 22.49 -3.81 -6.84
CA ARG A 404 22.05 -2.50 -7.39
C ARG A 404 22.65 -1.30 -6.63
N MET A 405 22.96 -1.50 -5.35
CA MET A 405 23.64 -0.53 -4.49
C MET A 405 25.18 -0.59 -4.57
N GLU A 406 25.77 -1.31 -5.52
CA GLU A 406 27.23 -1.47 -5.70
C GLU A 406 27.96 -2.22 -4.57
N PHE A 407 27.27 -3.15 -3.90
CA PHE A 407 27.91 -4.10 -2.98
C PHE A 407 28.29 -5.39 -3.73
N THR A 408 29.43 -5.96 -3.40
CA THR A 408 29.83 -7.29 -3.85
C THR A 408 29.24 -8.33 -2.90
N VAL A 409 28.14 -8.96 -3.29
CA VAL A 409 27.55 -10.09 -2.53
C VAL A 409 28.48 -11.31 -2.66
N THR A 410 28.68 -12.04 -1.56
CA THR A 410 29.53 -13.23 -1.50
C THR A 410 28.71 -14.52 -1.45
N ASP A 411 29.30 -15.64 -1.84
CA ASP A 411 28.68 -16.97 -1.75
C ASP A 411 28.72 -17.59 -0.33
N ILE A 412 29.15 -16.82 0.68
CA ILE A 412 29.26 -17.31 2.07
C ILE A 412 27.86 -17.57 2.63
N LYS A 413 27.49 -18.85 2.67
CA LYS A 413 26.29 -19.34 3.36
C LYS A 413 26.59 -20.02 4.70
N ARG A 414 27.78 -20.59 4.88
CA ARG A 414 28.14 -21.32 6.10
C ARG A 414 29.65 -21.41 6.32
N ILE A 415 30.14 -20.99 7.48
CA ILE A 415 31.53 -21.17 7.93
C ILE A 415 31.50 -21.93 9.26
N ASN A 416 32.32 -22.97 9.44
CA ASN A 416 32.43 -23.74 10.69
C ASN A 416 31.06 -24.17 11.28
N ARG A 417 30.16 -24.66 10.40
CA ARG A 417 28.77 -25.04 10.71
C ARG A 417 27.89 -23.89 11.26
N LYS A 418 28.31 -22.63 11.14
CA LYS A 418 27.53 -21.43 11.44
C LYS A 418 26.99 -20.85 10.14
N GLU A 419 25.69 -20.68 10.06
CA GLU A 419 25.01 -20.09 8.91
C GLU A 419 25.03 -18.57 8.97
N PHE A 420 25.09 -17.96 7.79
CA PHE A 420 24.98 -16.52 7.52
C PHE A 420 23.99 -16.33 6.37
N ASP A 421 23.04 -15.39 6.51
CA ASP A 421 21.97 -15.20 5.52
C ASP A 421 22.53 -14.48 4.27
N VAL A 422 23.04 -13.26 4.44
CA VAL A 422 23.64 -12.45 3.37
C VAL A 422 24.93 -11.82 3.87
N VAL A 423 26.04 -12.14 3.21
CA VAL A 423 27.34 -11.51 3.45
C VAL A 423 27.76 -10.79 2.17
N ALA A 424 28.05 -9.50 2.28
CA ALA A 424 28.50 -8.67 1.17
C ALA A 424 29.72 -7.82 1.58
N THR A 425 30.45 -7.28 0.62
CA THR A 425 31.56 -6.35 0.87
C THR A 425 31.40 -5.05 0.07
N ARG A 426 31.86 -3.94 0.65
CA ARG A 426 31.97 -2.64 -0.03
C ARG A 426 33.02 -1.79 0.67
N GLY A 427 33.93 -1.18 -0.10
CA GLY A 427 34.95 -0.25 0.43
C GLY A 427 35.84 -0.84 1.53
N GLY A 428 36.22 -2.12 1.43
CA GLY A 428 37.02 -2.81 2.45
C GLY A 428 36.27 -3.18 3.74
N VAL A 429 34.95 -3.06 3.76
CA VAL A 429 34.08 -3.43 4.89
C VAL A 429 33.22 -4.64 4.54
N ILE A 430 33.17 -5.60 5.46
CA ILE A 430 32.25 -6.74 5.42
C ILE A 430 30.91 -6.34 6.03
N PHE A 431 29.82 -6.53 5.31
CA PHE A 431 28.45 -6.38 5.77
C PHE A 431 27.85 -7.76 6.03
N ASN A 432 27.69 -8.11 7.31
CA ASN A 432 26.95 -9.30 7.72
C ASN A 432 25.49 -8.92 7.98
N ILE A 433 24.60 -9.34 7.08
CA ILE A 433 23.19 -8.97 7.07
C ILE A 433 22.35 -10.21 7.38
N GLN A 434 21.65 -10.17 8.51
CA GLN A 434 20.66 -11.18 8.89
C GLN A 434 19.29 -10.72 8.39
N CYS A 435 18.66 -11.53 7.54
CA CYS A 435 17.34 -11.27 6.97
C CYS A 435 16.24 -11.79 7.91
N LYS A 436 15.21 -10.97 8.17
CA LYS A 436 14.07 -11.33 9.03
C LYS A 436 12.73 -11.10 8.33
N ASN A 437 12.16 -12.20 7.81
CA ASN A 437 10.81 -12.24 7.26
C ASN A 437 9.78 -12.62 8.36
N ASN A 438 9.65 -11.76 9.37
CA ASN A 438 8.65 -11.89 10.44
C ASN A 438 7.39 -11.12 10.04
N TRP A 439 6.24 -11.80 9.86
CA TRP A 439 4.97 -11.13 9.54
C TRP A 439 4.58 -10.15 10.63
N ILE A 440 4.24 -8.94 10.24
CA ILE A 440 3.63 -7.94 11.11
C ILE A 440 2.30 -7.56 10.47
N ASP A 441 1.23 -7.75 11.22
CA ASP A 441 -0.10 -7.30 10.84
C ASP A 441 -0.22 -5.80 11.15
N LEU A 442 -0.02 -4.97 10.12
CA LEU A 442 0.00 -3.51 10.25
C LEU A 442 -1.40 -2.94 10.54
N SER A 443 -2.47 -3.66 10.20
CA SER A 443 -3.87 -3.27 10.51
C SER A 443 -4.11 -3.07 12.01
N LYS A 444 -3.28 -3.71 12.84
CA LYS A 444 -3.34 -3.61 14.30
C LYS A 444 -2.83 -2.27 14.83
N ILE A 445 -2.24 -1.41 14.00
CA ILE A 445 -1.89 -0.04 14.39
C ILE A 445 -3.15 0.78 14.65
N GLU A 446 -4.16 0.66 13.77
CA GLU A 446 -5.45 1.31 13.93
C GLU A 446 -6.40 0.47 14.81
N ALA A 447 -6.46 -0.86 14.63
CA ALA A 447 -7.46 -1.73 15.29
C ALA A 447 -7.10 -2.17 16.73
N GLU A 448 -5.84 -2.54 16.99
CA GLU A 448 -5.42 -3.15 18.27
C GLU A 448 -4.01 -2.68 18.69
N ARG A 449 -3.82 -1.35 18.82
CA ARG A 449 -2.50 -0.73 18.99
C ARG A 449 -1.62 -1.37 20.08
N ALA A 450 -2.22 -1.72 21.22
CA ALA A 450 -1.50 -2.37 22.32
C ALA A 450 -0.96 -3.78 21.94
N LEU A 451 -1.69 -4.54 21.12
CA LEU A 451 -1.25 -5.84 20.62
C LEU A 451 -0.10 -5.68 19.61
N PHE A 452 -0.21 -4.71 18.70
CA PHE A 452 0.86 -4.34 17.76
C PHE A 452 2.14 -3.96 18.51
N VAL A 453 2.08 -3.00 19.45
CA VAL A 453 3.24 -2.53 20.23
C VAL A 453 3.87 -3.66 21.02
N ARG A 454 3.07 -4.53 21.66
CA ARG A 454 3.57 -5.70 22.39
C ARG A 454 4.33 -6.67 21.47
N TYR A 455 3.82 -6.93 20.27
CA TYR A 455 4.47 -7.79 19.29
C TYR A 455 5.76 -7.15 18.74
N ASN A 456 5.71 -5.86 18.40
CA ASN A 456 6.86 -5.08 17.94
C ASN A 456 8.01 -5.10 18.97
N ARG A 457 7.73 -4.87 20.27
CA ARG A 457 8.71 -5.00 21.35
C ARG A 457 9.30 -6.42 21.46
N SER A 458 8.56 -7.46 21.09
CA SER A 458 9.08 -8.83 21.04
C SER A 458 10.06 -9.02 19.88
N LEU A 459 9.74 -8.46 18.70
CA LEU A 459 10.60 -8.49 17.52
C LEU A 459 11.90 -7.70 17.71
N THR A 460 11.87 -6.48 18.24
CA THR A 460 13.10 -5.72 18.50
C THR A 460 14.03 -6.45 19.47
N ASN A 461 13.50 -7.04 20.53
CA ASN A 461 14.26 -7.92 21.45
C ASN A 461 14.78 -9.21 20.79
N TYR A 462 14.07 -9.75 19.79
CA TYR A 462 14.56 -10.88 18.99
C TYR A 462 15.69 -10.47 18.04
N TYR A 463 15.58 -9.31 17.40
CA TYR A 463 16.57 -8.77 16.48
C TYR A 463 17.86 -8.35 17.20
N ALA A 464 17.77 -7.71 18.37
CA ALA A 464 18.94 -7.40 19.21
C ALA A 464 19.72 -8.67 19.62
N ARG A 465 19.00 -9.79 19.91
CA ARG A 465 19.63 -11.10 20.17
C ARG A 465 20.29 -11.69 18.93
N ALA A 466 19.73 -11.48 17.73
CA ALA A 466 20.38 -11.86 16.47
C ALA A 466 21.66 -11.05 16.23
N LEU A 467 21.64 -9.73 16.40
CA LEU A 467 22.83 -8.87 16.29
C LEU A 467 23.94 -9.30 17.27
N LYS A 468 23.60 -9.59 18.53
CA LYS A 468 24.57 -10.09 19.53
C LYS A 468 25.18 -11.43 19.11
N LYS A 469 24.38 -12.35 18.55
CA LYS A 469 24.82 -13.65 18.03
C LYS A 469 25.79 -13.50 16.85
N GLU A 470 25.53 -12.55 15.95
CA GLU A 470 26.37 -12.32 14.78
C GLU A 470 27.67 -11.58 15.10
N ARG A 471 27.66 -10.60 16.00
CA ARG A 471 28.89 -9.98 16.56
C ARG A 471 29.81 -11.03 17.18
N GLY A 472 29.24 -12.01 17.92
CA GLY A 472 30.00 -13.14 18.47
C GLY A 472 30.63 -14.09 17.44
N ARG A 473 30.42 -13.86 16.14
CA ARG A 473 30.90 -14.68 15.02
C ARG A 473 31.78 -13.91 14.04
N GLU A 474 32.02 -12.61 14.26
CA GLU A 474 32.71 -11.74 13.29
C GLU A 474 34.07 -12.29 12.83
N HIS A 475 34.81 -12.92 13.75
CA HIS A 475 36.13 -13.51 13.49
C HIS A 475 36.12 -14.54 12.35
N LEU A 476 35.02 -15.28 12.17
CA LEU A 476 34.87 -16.23 11.06
C LEU A 476 34.87 -15.50 9.72
N LEU A 477 34.17 -14.37 9.62
CA LEU A 477 34.08 -13.58 8.40
C LEU A 477 35.39 -12.83 8.10
N LYS A 478 36.06 -12.30 9.15
CA LYS A 478 37.38 -11.66 9.00
C LYS A 478 38.43 -12.64 8.47
N GLN A 479 38.44 -13.86 9.01
CA GLN A 479 39.35 -14.92 8.57
C GLN A 479 39.05 -15.39 7.15
N GLU A 480 37.78 -15.59 6.79
CA GLU A 480 37.38 -16.09 5.47
C GLU A 480 37.61 -15.06 4.35
N LEU A 481 37.36 -13.77 4.61
CA LEU A 481 37.42 -12.70 3.61
C LEU A 481 38.72 -11.86 3.66
N GLY A 482 39.56 -12.05 4.68
CA GLY A 482 40.82 -11.30 4.83
C GLY A 482 40.64 -9.80 5.08
N MET A 483 39.55 -9.38 5.74
CA MET A 483 39.26 -7.97 6.04
C MET A 483 38.95 -7.77 7.53
N ASP A 484 39.47 -6.69 8.13
CA ASP A 484 39.36 -6.45 9.58
C ASP A 484 38.07 -5.77 10.05
N LYS A 485 37.38 -5.04 9.15
CA LYS A 485 36.18 -4.27 9.49
C LYS A 485 34.90 -5.02 9.10
N VAL A 486 34.10 -5.38 10.09
CA VAL A 486 32.78 -6.00 9.94
C VAL A 486 31.72 -5.06 10.52
N VAL A 487 30.60 -4.91 9.82
CA VAL A 487 29.38 -4.28 10.33
C VAL A 487 28.23 -5.27 10.27
N HIS A 488 27.38 -5.25 11.29
CA HIS A 488 26.29 -6.22 11.46
C HIS A 488 24.95 -5.52 11.40
N TYR A 489 24.06 -5.99 10.53
CA TYR A 489 22.71 -5.48 10.37
C TYR A 489 21.66 -6.59 10.45
N VAL A 490 20.47 -6.26 10.94
CA VAL A 490 19.25 -7.03 10.71
C VAL A 490 18.40 -6.25 9.73
N VAL A 491 18.03 -6.87 8.60
CA VAL A 491 17.09 -6.29 7.64
C VAL A 491 15.73 -6.98 7.82
N SER A 492 14.71 -6.22 8.22
CA SER A 492 13.36 -6.69 8.50
C SER A 492 12.45 -6.50 7.27
N ARG A 493 11.83 -7.57 6.77
CA ARG A 493 10.91 -7.51 5.62
C ARG A 493 9.70 -6.61 5.88
N PHE A 494 9.21 -6.68 7.11
CA PHE A 494 8.08 -5.91 7.63
C PHE A 494 8.61 -4.78 8.52
N PRO A 495 8.08 -3.55 8.40
CA PRO A 495 8.54 -2.42 9.19
C PRO A 495 8.34 -2.63 10.70
N VAL A 496 9.43 -2.53 11.48
CA VAL A 496 9.41 -2.47 12.94
C VAL A 496 9.70 -1.06 13.43
N ILE A 497 9.21 -0.74 14.63
CA ILE A 497 9.52 0.49 15.37
C ILE A 497 10.58 0.15 16.41
N GLY A 498 11.77 0.75 16.32
CA GLY A 498 12.84 0.57 17.29
C GLY A 498 13.97 1.58 17.11
N SER A 499 14.80 1.72 18.13
CA SER A 499 15.88 2.71 18.20
C SER A 499 17.29 2.18 17.88
N ASP A 500 17.45 0.87 17.63
CA ASP A 500 18.75 0.30 17.24
C ASP A 500 19.01 0.55 15.74
N PRO A 501 19.99 1.41 15.36
CA PRO A 501 20.26 1.74 13.96
C PRO A 501 20.85 0.56 13.15
N ALA A 502 21.23 -0.54 13.82
CA ALA A 502 21.59 -1.78 13.15
C ALA A 502 20.38 -2.61 12.70
N VAL A 503 19.15 -2.20 13.06
CA VAL A 503 17.90 -2.78 12.54
C VAL A 503 17.34 -1.86 11.44
N ILE A 504 17.30 -2.36 10.21
CA ILE A 504 16.86 -1.62 9.03
C ILE A 504 15.57 -2.27 8.49
N ASN A 505 14.52 -1.47 8.29
CA ASN A 505 13.32 -1.91 7.59
C ASN A 505 13.63 -2.01 6.09
N TYR A 506 13.11 -3.03 5.40
CA TYR A 506 13.49 -3.32 4.01
C TYR A 506 13.10 -2.20 3.03
N ASN A 507 11.99 -1.50 3.26
CA ASN A 507 11.63 -0.28 2.53
C ASN A 507 12.62 0.89 2.72
N GLN A 508 13.59 0.75 3.63
CA GLN A 508 14.67 1.70 3.89
C GLN A 508 16.05 1.06 3.66
N ILE A 509 16.14 -0.01 2.86
CA ILE A 509 17.39 -0.75 2.59
C ILE A 509 18.50 0.14 2.03
N ASP A 510 18.16 1.21 1.29
CA ASP A 510 19.10 2.22 0.79
C ASP A 510 19.92 2.93 1.89
N ARG A 511 19.47 2.90 3.15
CA ARG A 511 20.28 3.36 4.31
C ARG A 511 21.63 2.64 4.40
N LEU A 512 21.73 1.40 3.92
CA LEU A 512 22.99 0.65 3.85
C LEU A 512 24.07 1.35 2.99
N ARG A 513 23.69 2.13 1.96
CA ARG A 513 24.66 2.91 1.14
C ARG A 513 25.47 3.89 1.99
N PHE A 514 24.85 4.47 3.02
CA PHE A 514 25.43 5.51 3.86
C PHE A 514 26.04 4.96 5.15
N ALA A 515 25.68 3.73 5.54
CA ALA A 515 26.10 3.08 6.77
C ALA A 515 27.63 2.98 6.95
N ALA A 516 28.40 2.85 5.86
CA ALA A 516 29.87 2.86 5.92
C ALA A 516 30.47 4.20 6.40
N LYS A 517 29.76 5.33 6.20
CA LYS A 517 30.22 6.68 6.58
C LYS A 517 29.94 7.02 8.05
N ALA A 518 29.02 6.31 8.70
CA ALA A 518 28.67 6.49 10.10
C ALA A 518 29.61 5.73 11.07
N GLY A 519 30.69 5.12 10.57
CA GLY A 519 31.67 4.38 11.37
C GLY A 519 32.94 5.18 11.67
N VAL A 520 32.80 6.21 12.51
CA VAL A 520 33.86 6.79 13.37
C VAL A 520 33.39 6.66 14.82
#